data_AF-A0A832DUV7-F1
#
_entry.id   AF-A0A832DUV7-F1
#
_cell.length_a   1.000
_cell.length_b   1.000
_cell.length_c   1.000
_cell.angle_alpha   90.00
_cell.angle_beta   90.00
_cell.angle_gamma   90.00
#
_symmetry.space_group_name_H-M   'P 1'
#
loop_
_entity.id
_entity.type
_entity.pdbx_description
1 polymer ?
#
loop_
_entity_poly.entity_id
_entity_poly.type
_entity_poly.pdbx_seq_one_letter_code
_entity_poly.pdbx_strand_id
1 'polypeptide(L)'
;MPLKMPNRKEAPASLPNPPSEPSLGRRQVIQTAIESIEAKVRARRSRIEKLEDRVVAIFGTIEFLIFNLSLFGVWIVLNSELIPGIKPFDPFPYIFLTTAVSLEAIILAIFVLITQNRQERINSLREEMGLQIDIITEQENTKILKILAEVLKKMGVDTTRDPELKKMLEPLNQEEIERQIESQLR
;
A
#
# COMPACT_ATOMS: atom_id res chain seq x y z
N MET A 1 41.11 -17.56 53.72
CA MET A 1 41.17 -18.05 52.32
C MET A 1 40.07 -17.37 51.52
N PRO A 2 40.38 -16.48 50.55
CA PRO A 2 39.36 -15.84 49.73
C PRO A 2 38.97 -16.72 48.55
N LEU A 3 37.65 -16.82 48.28
CA LEU A 3 37.07 -17.53 47.14
C LEU A 3 37.55 -16.91 45.82
N LYS A 4 38.14 -17.72 44.95
CA LYS A 4 38.55 -17.35 43.60
C LYS A 4 37.34 -17.48 42.66
N MET A 5 36.82 -16.36 42.20
CA MET A 5 35.73 -16.34 41.21
C MET A 5 36.24 -16.88 39.85
N PRO A 6 35.41 -17.64 39.10
CA PRO A 6 35.78 -18.13 37.78
C PRO A 6 35.84 -16.99 36.75
N ASN A 7 36.79 -17.15 35.84
CA ASN A 7 37.25 -16.24 34.80
C ASN A 7 36.13 -15.85 33.81
N ARG A 8 35.72 -14.58 33.80
CA ARG A 8 34.75 -13.99 32.86
C ARG A 8 35.41 -13.74 31.50
N LYS A 9 35.78 -14.79 30.76
CA LYS A 9 36.33 -14.69 29.39
C LYS A 9 35.74 -15.72 28.41
N GLU A 10 34.45 -15.97 28.52
CA GLU A 10 33.68 -16.60 27.44
C GLU A 10 32.58 -15.62 27.03
N ALA A 11 32.89 -14.78 26.04
CA ALA A 11 31.87 -14.02 25.34
C ALA A 11 31.06 -15.02 24.49
N PRO A 12 29.71 -14.99 24.53
CA PRO A 12 28.91 -15.84 23.66
C PRO A 12 29.22 -15.51 22.19
N ALA A 13 29.31 -16.56 21.37
CA ALA A 13 29.57 -16.50 19.94
C ALA A 13 28.79 -15.35 19.29
N SER A 14 29.51 -14.49 18.57
CA SER A 14 28.94 -13.39 17.79
C SER A 14 27.81 -13.91 16.92
N LEU A 15 26.60 -13.39 17.14
CA LEU A 15 25.44 -13.62 16.28
C LEU A 15 25.86 -13.35 14.81
N PRO A 16 25.41 -14.17 13.84
CA PRO A 16 25.60 -13.86 12.43
C PRO A 16 25.10 -12.44 12.15
N ASN A 17 25.91 -11.64 11.46
CA ASN A 17 25.50 -10.31 11.01
C ASN A 17 24.15 -10.42 10.28
N PRO A 18 23.21 -9.47 10.49
CA PRO A 18 21.97 -9.45 9.73
C PRO A 18 22.29 -9.43 8.23
N PRO A 19 21.47 -10.08 7.39
CA PRO A 19 21.76 -10.20 5.97
C PRO A 19 21.97 -8.81 5.36
N SER A 20 23.13 -8.64 4.71
CA SER A 20 23.50 -7.45 3.95
C SER A 20 22.40 -7.08 2.96
N GLU A 21 22.17 -5.78 2.78
CA GLU A 21 21.13 -5.21 1.91
C GLU A 21 20.94 -5.99 0.59
N PRO A 22 19.69 -6.13 0.11
CA PRO A 22 19.42 -6.82 -1.15
C PRO A 22 20.27 -6.23 -2.27
N SER A 23 21.00 -7.09 -2.98
CA SER A 23 21.92 -6.70 -4.06
C SER A 23 21.20 -5.83 -5.11
N LEU A 24 21.93 -4.88 -5.69
CA LEU A 24 21.38 -3.86 -6.62
C LEU A 24 20.51 -4.46 -7.74
N GLY A 25 20.86 -5.66 -8.22
CA GLY A 25 20.08 -6.39 -9.24
C GLY A 25 18.71 -6.87 -8.76
N ARG A 26 18.54 -7.23 -7.48
CA ARG A 26 17.24 -7.65 -6.93
C ARG A 26 16.29 -6.46 -6.79
N ARG A 27 16.80 -5.29 -6.38
CA ARG A 27 16.03 -4.03 -6.37
C ARG A 27 15.56 -3.64 -7.78
N GLN A 28 16.43 -3.79 -8.78
CA GLN A 28 16.08 -3.51 -10.19
C GLN A 28 14.99 -4.46 -10.71
N VAL A 29 15.09 -5.76 -10.45
CA VAL A 29 14.07 -6.72 -10.91
C VAL A 29 12.70 -6.42 -10.32
N ILE A 30 12.64 -6.07 -9.02
CA ILE A 30 11.39 -5.70 -8.35
C ILE A 30 10.81 -4.40 -8.95
N GLN A 31 11.64 -3.38 -9.18
CA GLN A 31 11.21 -2.13 -9.82
C GLN A 31 10.68 -2.39 -11.24
N THR A 32 11.39 -3.17 -12.03
CA THR A 32 11.00 -3.50 -13.41
C THR A 32 9.71 -4.32 -13.45
N ALA A 33 9.53 -5.24 -12.49
CA ALA A 33 8.30 -6.03 -12.36
C ALA A 33 7.10 -5.14 -12.02
N ILE A 34 7.24 -4.23 -11.04
CA ILE A 34 6.19 -3.27 -10.66
C ILE A 34 5.85 -2.34 -11.82
N GLU A 35 6.87 -1.79 -12.49
CA GLU A 35 6.69 -0.94 -13.67
C GLU A 35 5.97 -1.67 -14.81
N SER A 36 6.26 -2.95 -15.04
CA SER A 36 5.62 -3.76 -16.07
C SER A 36 4.14 -4.05 -15.78
N ILE A 37 3.77 -4.21 -14.51
CA ILE A 37 2.39 -4.41 -14.08
C ILE A 37 1.62 -3.11 -14.24
N GLU A 38 2.19 -1.98 -13.77
CA GLU A 38 1.60 -0.67 -13.99
C GLU A 38 1.50 -0.29 -15.46
N ALA A 39 2.45 -0.70 -16.30
CA ALA A 39 2.41 -0.49 -17.74
C ALA A 39 1.29 -1.32 -18.40
N LYS A 40 1.08 -2.58 -17.98
CA LYS A 40 -0.01 -3.43 -18.48
C LYS A 40 -1.40 -2.92 -18.05
N VAL A 41 -1.51 -2.41 -16.82
CA VAL A 41 -2.72 -1.73 -16.33
C VAL A 41 -2.95 -0.41 -17.10
N ARG A 42 -1.88 0.34 -17.39
CA ARG A 42 -1.95 1.57 -18.20
C ARG A 42 -2.31 1.31 -19.67
N ALA A 43 -1.90 0.19 -20.25
CA ALA A 43 -2.12 -0.14 -21.66
C ALA A 43 -3.59 -0.47 -21.99
N ARG A 44 -4.40 -0.87 -21.01
CA ARG A 44 -5.85 -1.07 -21.18
C ARG A 44 -6.70 0.18 -20.92
N ARG A 45 -6.08 1.31 -20.56
CA ARG A 45 -6.83 2.52 -20.18
C ARG A 45 -7.68 3.05 -21.31
N SER A 46 -8.98 3.16 -21.05
CA SER A 46 -9.90 3.93 -21.89
C SER A 46 -9.45 5.40 -21.98
N ARG A 47 -9.82 6.09 -23.07
CA ARG A 47 -9.57 7.54 -23.22
C ARG A 47 -10.19 8.35 -22.07
N ILE A 48 -11.26 7.81 -21.45
CA ILE A 48 -11.96 8.37 -20.29
C ILE A 48 -11.08 8.31 -19.03
N GLU A 49 -10.38 7.19 -18.77
CA GLU A 49 -9.48 7.04 -17.61
C GLU A 49 -8.24 7.95 -17.67
N LYS A 50 -7.80 8.32 -18.88
CA LYS A 50 -6.72 9.33 -19.04
C LYS A 50 -7.21 10.75 -18.72
N LEU A 51 -8.50 11.02 -18.93
CA LEU A 51 -9.11 12.29 -18.58
C LEU A 51 -9.30 12.38 -17.06
N GLU A 52 -9.77 11.29 -16.44
CA GLU A 52 -9.93 11.16 -14.98
C GLU A 52 -8.63 11.47 -14.23
N ASP A 53 -7.51 10.84 -14.60
CA ASP A 53 -6.23 11.06 -13.91
C ASP A 53 -5.77 12.53 -13.99
N ARG A 54 -6.04 13.23 -15.11
CA ARG A 54 -5.69 14.65 -15.25
C ARG A 54 -6.61 15.55 -14.45
N VAL A 55 -7.91 15.26 -14.48
CA VAL A 55 -8.93 15.98 -13.72
C VAL A 55 -8.59 15.86 -12.24
N VAL A 56 -8.44 14.65 -11.70
CA VAL A 56 -8.11 14.41 -10.29
C VAL A 56 -6.80 15.06 -9.88
N ALA A 57 -5.76 15.02 -10.73
CA ALA A 57 -4.50 15.68 -10.44
C ALA A 57 -4.64 17.21 -10.33
N ILE A 58 -5.48 17.83 -11.17
CA ILE A 58 -5.73 19.27 -11.15
C ILE A 58 -6.59 19.64 -9.92
N PHE A 59 -7.67 18.91 -9.66
CA PHE A 59 -8.60 19.18 -8.57
C PHE A 59 -8.05 18.83 -7.17
N GLY A 60 -7.05 17.94 -7.09
CA GLY A 60 -6.39 17.55 -5.84
C GLY A 60 -5.25 18.46 -5.38
N THR A 61 -4.95 19.54 -6.12
CA THR A 61 -3.82 20.42 -5.82
C THR A 61 -4.24 21.59 -4.93
N ILE A 62 -3.36 22.00 -3.99
CA ILE A 62 -3.57 23.17 -3.13
C ILE A 62 -3.82 24.45 -3.94
N GLU A 63 -3.21 24.57 -5.12
CA GLU A 63 -3.41 25.66 -6.06
C GLU A 63 -4.87 25.80 -6.52
N PHE A 64 -5.57 24.69 -6.76
CA PHE A 64 -6.98 24.70 -7.15
C PHE A 64 -7.87 25.19 -6.00
N LEU A 65 -7.57 24.80 -4.76
CA LEU A 65 -8.25 25.29 -3.57
C LEU A 65 -8.09 26.80 -3.42
N ILE A 66 -6.86 27.32 -3.59
CA ILE A 66 -6.57 28.76 -3.49
C ILE A 66 -7.28 29.53 -4.61
N PHE A 67 -7.31 29.00 -5.83
CA PHE A 67 -8.05 29.58 -6.95
C PHE A 67 -9.53 29.73 -6.64
N ASN A 68 -10.18 28.65 -6.17
CA ASN A 68 -11.60 28.68 -5.81
C ASN A 68 -11.89 29.64 -4.65
N LEU A 69 -11.07 29.63 -3.61
CA LEU A 69 -11.21 30.57 -2.50
C LEU A 69 -11.07 32.03 -2.94
N SER A 70 -10.15 32.30 -3.87
CA SER A 70 -9.96 33.63 -4.46
C SER A 70 -11.16 34.03 -5.32
N LEU A 71 -11.68 33.11 -6.14
CA LEU A 71 -12.87 33.32 -6.96
C LEU A 71 -14.08 33.69 -6.10
N PHE A 72 -14.34 32.91 -5.03
CA PHE A 72 -15.44 33.17 -4.10
C PHE A 72 -15.21 34.47 -3.32
N GLY A 73 -13.98 34.75 -2.88
CA GLY A 73 -13.64 36.00 -2.21
C GLY A 73 -13.89 37.22 -3.10
N VAL A 74 -13.45 37.17 -4.36
CA VAL A 74 -13.69 38.22 -5.35
C VAL A 74 -15.20 38.39 -5.61
N TRP A 75 -15.94 37.29 -5.75
CA TRP A 75 -17.39 37.35 -5.95
C TRP A 75 -18.12 38.04 -4.79
N ILE A 76 -17.76 37.68 -3.55
CA ILE A 76 -18.34 38.31 -2.35
C ILE A 76 -18.00 39.79 -2.31
N VAL A 77 -16.75 40.18 -2.53
CA VAL A 77 -16.32 41.60 -2.53
C VAL A 77 -17.06 42.42 -3.58
N LEU A 78 -17.22 41.89 -4.80
CA LEU A 78 -17.93 42.57 -5.89
C LEU A 78 -19.43 42.73 -5.60
N ASN A 79 -20.05 41.79 -4.87
CA ASN A 79 -21.48 41.81 -4.55
C ASN A 79 -21.81 42.38 -3.16
N SER A 80 -20.81 42.71 -2.33
CA SER A 80 -21.00 43.21 -0.95
C SER A 80 -21.37 44.70 -0.88
N GLU A 81 -21.77 45.34 -1.99
CA GLU A 81 -22.11 46.78 -2.08
C GLU A 81 -21.00 47.74 -1.56
N LEU A 82 -19.78 47.24 -1.30
CA LEU A 82 -18.65 48.03 -0.78
C LEU A 82 -18.10 49.05 -1.79
N ILE A 83 -18.43 48.87 -3.08
CA ILE A 83 -17.92 49.70 -4.17
C ILE A 83 -19.05 50.63 -4.65
N PRO A 84 -18.95 51.96 -4.46
CA PRO A 84 -19.97 52.90 -4.92
C PRO A 84 -20.10 52.85 -6.45
N GLY A 85 -21.29 52.50 -6.96
CA GLY A 85 -21.60 52.50 -8.40
C GLY A 85 -21.75 51.12 -9.05
N ILE A 86 -21.42 50.03 -8.34
CA ILE A 86 -21.69 48.67 -8.83
C ILE A 86 -23.03 48.21 -8.25
N LYS A 87 -24.02 47.96 -9.12
CA LYS A 87 -25.28 47.35 -8.70
C LYS A 87 -25.01 45.87 -8.36
N PRO A 88 -25.34 45.41 -7.14
CA PRO A 88 -25.12 44.01 -6.77
C PRO A 88 -25.95 43.10 -7.69
N PHE A 89 -25.27 42.14 -8.31
CA PHE A 89 -25.90 41.18 -9.22
C PHE A 89 -26.45 39.97 -8.46
N ASP A 90 -25.76 39.56 -7.39
CA ASP A 90 -26.12 38.47 -6.50
C ASP A 90 -26.15 39.00 -5.05
N PRO A 91 -27.21 39.70 -4.63
CA PRO A 91 -27.33 40.22 -3.27
C PRO A 91 -27.42 39.07 -2.25
N PHE A 92 -27.03 39.36 -1.00
CA PHE A 92 -27.14 38.40 0.10
C PHE A 92 -28.58 37.85 0.15
N PRO A 93 -28.79 36.52 0.05
CA PRO A 93 -27.92 35.42 0.49
C PRO A 93 -27.03 34.72 -0.58
N TYR A 94 -26.68 35.38 -1.69
CA TYR A 94 -25.80 34.83 -2.75
C TYR A 94 -26.31 33.53 -3.38
N ILE A 95 -27.52 33.55 -3.95
CA ILE A 95 -28.18 32.34 -4.46
C ILE A 95 -27.44 31.74 -5.66
N PHE A 96 -26.86 32.58 -6.52
CA PHE A 96 -26.15 32.11 -7.71
C PHE A 96 -24.83 31.43 -7.32
N LEU A 97 -24.06 32.06 -6.43
CA LEU A 97 -22.83 31.45 -5.90
C LEU A 97 -23.14 30.13 -5.21
N THR A 98 -24.14 30.08 -4.34
CA THR A 98 -24.48 28.86 -3.59
C THR A 98 -24.92 27.72 -4.52
N THR A 99 -25.66 28.04 -5.58
CA THR A 99 -26.08 27.03 -6.57
C THR A 99 -24.88 26.52 -7.37
N ALA A 100 -23.99 27.41 -7.80
CA ALA A 100 -22.79 27.02 -8.55
C ALA A 100 -21.85 26.14 -7.70
N VAL A 101 -21.59 26.54 -6.45
CA VAL A 101 -20.73 25.81 -5.50
C VAL A 101 -21.31 24.43 -5.18
N SER A 102 -22.63 24.33 -4.97
CA SER A 102 -23.25 23.02 -4.67
C SER A 102 -23.16 22.06 -5.85
N LEU A 103 -23.36 22.54 -7.08
CA LEU A 103 -23.15 21.73 -8.29
C LEU A 103 -21.70 21.31 -8.46
N GLU A 104 -20.75 22.23 -8.27
CA GLU A 104 -19.31 21.94 -8.31
C GLU A 104 -18.95 20.85 -7.30
N ALA A 105 -19.43 20.95 -6.06
CA ALA A 105 -19.17 19.97 -5.01
C ALA A 105 -19.71 18.57 -5.36
N ILE A 106 -20.91 18.47 -5.95
CA ILE A 106 -21.48 17.18 -6.38
C ILE A 106 -20.62 16.55 -7.48
N ILE A 107 -20.21 17.34 -8.47
CA ILE A 107 -19.35 16.87 -9.56
C ILE A 107 -18.02 16.36 -9.01
N LEU A 108 -17.39 17.11 -8.10
CA LEU A 108 -16.15 16.72 -7.43
C LEU A 108 -16.30 15.42 -6.63
N ALA A 109 -17.38 15.30 -5.85
CA ALA A 109 -17.66 14.09 -5.07
C ALA A 109 -17.78 12.84 -5.95
N ILE A 110 -18.46 12.95 -7.10
CA ILE A 110 -18.58 11.85 -8.07
C ILE A 110 -17.21 11.48 -8.64
N PHE A 111 -16.39 12.46 -9.04
CA PHE A 111 -15.04 12.19 -9.54
C PHE A 111 -14.16 11.50 -8.49
N VAL A 112 -14.24 11.94 -7.23
CA VAL A 112 -13.55 11.30 -6.11
C VAL A 112 -14.03 9.85 -5.96
N LEU A 113 -15.34 9.60 -5.98
CA LEU A 113 -15.91 8.26 -5.84
C LEU A 113 -15.47 7.30 -6.96
N ILE A 114 -15.46 7.78 -8.20
CA ILE A 114 -14.99 7.00 -9.37
C ILE A 114 -13.51 6.62 -9.17
N THR A 115 -12.70 7.59 -8.75
CA THR A 115 -11.27 7.37 -8.53
C THR A 115 -11.01 6.41 -7.37
N GLN A 116 -11.77 6.53 -6.28
CA GLN A 116 -11.70 5.64 -5.13
C GLN A 116 -12.07 4.21 -5.52
N ASN A 117 -13.23 3.99 -6.14
CA ASN A 117 -13.68 2.65 -6.57
C ASN A 117 -12.65 1.98 -7.50
N ARG A 118 -12.05 2.76 -8.41
CA ARG A 118 -10.97 2.27 -9.28
C ARG A 118 -9.72 1.90 -8.49
N GLN A 119 -9.30 2.73 -7.53
CA GLN A 119 -8.12 2.45 -6.71
C GLN A 119 -8.34 1.24 -5.81
N GLU A 120 -9.54 1.08 -5.23
CA GLU A 120 -9.94 -0.08 -4.43
C GLU A 120 -9.81 -1.37 -5.24
N ARG A 121 -10.31 -1.39 -6.48
CA ARG A 121 -10.17 -2.56 -7.37
C ARG A 121 -8.71 -2.89 -7.69
N ILE A 122 -7.85 -1.88 -7.87
CA ILE A 122 -6.43 -2.12 -8.11
C ILE A 122 -5.76 -2.67 -6.84
N ASN A 123 -6.11 -2.11 -5.68
CA ASN A 123 -5.59 -2.55 -4.39
C ASN A 123 -5.99 -3.99 -4.09
N SER A 124 -7.26 -4.37 -4.33
CA SER A 124 -7.73 -5.74 -4.11
C SER A 124 -6.98 -6.75 -4.99
N LEU A 125 -6.76 -6.42 -6.27
CA LEU A 125 -5.97 -7.27 -7.17
C LEU A 125 -4.50 -7.39 -6.73
N ARG A 126 -3.91 -6.31 -6.22
CA ARG A 126 -2.55 -6.33 -5.68
C ARG A 126 -2.46 -7.20 -4.43
N GLU A 127 -3.46 -7.14 -3.56
CA GLU A 127 -3.57 -7.95 -2.35
C GLU A 127 -3.72 -9.44 -2.68
N GLU A 128 -4.66 -9.80 -3.57
CA GLU A 128 -4.84 -11.18 -4.05
C GLU A 128 -3.56 -11.75 -4.66
N MET A 129 -2.86 -10.98 -5.49
CA MET A 129 -1.60 -11.40 -6.11
C MET A 129 -0.49 -11.54 -5.07
N GLY A 130 -0.41 -10.63 -4.08
CA GLY A 130 0.53 -10.72 -2.97
C GLY A 130 0.36 -12.02 -2.19
N LEU A 131 -0.89 -12.33 -1.80
CA LEU A 131 -1.22 -13.57 -1.11
C LEU A 131 -0.81 -14.82 -1.91
N GLN A 132 -1.03 -14.83 -3.23
CA GLN A 132 -0.61 -15.95 -4.08
C GLN A 132 0.92 -16.11 -4.12
N ILE A 133 1.65 -15.01 -4.24
CA ILE A 133 3.12 -15.02 -4.24
C ILE A 133 3.62 -15.53 -2.88
N ASP A 134 3.02 -15.11 -1.77
CA ASP A 134 3.40 -15.55 -0.43
C ASP A 134 3.18 -17.06 -0.25
N ILE A 135 2.03 -17.59 -0.71
CA ILE A 135 1.75 -19.04 -0.68
C ILE A 135 2.79 -19.81 -1.50
N ILE A 136 3.13 -19.34 -2.70
CA ILE A 136 4.13 -19.99 -3.55
C ILE A 136 5.51 -19.93 -2.89
N THR A 137 5.89 -18.77 -2.37
CA THR A 137 7.18 -18.56 -1.69
C THR A 137 7.32 -19.49 -0.49
N GLU A 138 6.25 -19.65 0.29
CA GLU A 138 6.25 -20.55 1.42
C GLU A 138 6.37 -22.02 0.98
N GLN A 139 5.67 -22.43 -0.08
CA GLN A 139 5.84 -23.78 -0.66
C GLN A 139 7.27 -24.02 -1.16
N GLU A 140 7.88 -23.04 -1.82
CA GLU A 140 9.27 -23.11 -2.27
C GLU A 140 10.24 -23.20 -1.07
N ASN A 141 10.03 -22.39 -0.03
CA ASN A 141 10.78 -22.45 1.22
C ASN A 141 10.68 -23.82 1.89
N THR A 142 9.48 -24.36 2.06
CA THR A 142 9.26 -25.71 2.61
C THR A 142 9.97 -26.76 1.76
N LYS A 143 9.95 -26.63 0.43
CA LYS A 143 10.64 -27.56 -0.48
C LYS A 143 12.16 -27.47 -0.33
N ILE A 144 12.72 -26.27 -0.20
CA ILE A 144 14.14 -26.05 0.07
C ILE A 144 14.52 -26.68 1.43
N LEU A 145 13.71 -26.46 2.47
CA LEU A 145 13.92 -27.06 3.79
C LEU A 145 13.88 -28.60 3.72
N LYS A 146 12.96 -29.19 2.96
CA LYS A 146 12.90 -30.64 2.72
C LYS A 146 14.19 -31.16 2.10
N ILE A 147 14.68 -30.51 1.05
CA ILE A 147 15.93 -30.88 0.37
C ILE A 147 17.12 -30.74 1.32
N LEU A 148 17.21 -29.64 2.09
CA LEU A 148 18.26 -29.43 3.07
C LEU A 148 18.24 -30.50 4.17
N ALA A 149 17.05 -30.85 4.68
CA ALA A 149 16.89 -31.91 5.67
C ALA A 149 17.35 -33.27 5.13
N GLU A 150 17.06 -33.58 3.86
CA GLU A 150 17.56 -34.80 3.19
C GLU A 150 19.08 -34.82 3.04
N VAL A 151 19.69 -33.68 2.69
CA VAL A 151 21.15 -33.53 2.59
C VAL A 151 21.81 -33.71 3.96
N LEU A 152 21.28 -33.05 5.00
CA LEU A 152 21.79 -33.16 6.38
C LEU A 152 21.71 -34.61 6.90
N LYS A 153 20.60 -35.30 6.59
CA LYS A 153 20.43 -36.72 6.93
C LYS A 153 21.48 -37.60 6.25
N LYS A 154 21.81 -37.35 4.98
CA LYS A 154 22.89 -38.06 4.27
C LYS A 154 24.28 -37.77 4.86
N MET A 155 24.49 -36.61 5.45
CA MET A 155 25.74 -36.26 6.15
C MET A 155 25.81 -36.78 7.59
N GLY A 156 24.80 -37.54 8.05
CA GLY A 156 24.77 -38.11 9.41
C GLY A 156 24.41 -37.11 10.51
N VAL A 157 23.90 -35.92 10.14
CA VAL A 157 23.41 -34.93 11.09
C VAL A 157 21.95 -35.27 11.41
N ASP A 158 21.66 -35.51 12.70
CA ASP A 158 20.30 -35.84 13.15
C ASP A 158 19.41 -34.58 13.23
N THR A 159 18.75 -34.27 12.13
CA THR A 159 17.75 -33.20 12.01
C THR A 159 16.40 -33.53 12.67
N THR A 160 16.22 -34.75 13.20
CA THR A 160 14.94 -35.22 13.76
C THR A 160 14.61 -34.59 15.11
N ARG A 161 15.60 -33.96 15.76
CA ARG A 161 15.51 -33.38 17.11
C ARG A 161 15.00 -31.94 17.14
N ASP A 162 14.89 -31.28 16.00
CA ASP A 162 14.38 -29.92 15.93
C ASP A 162 12.85 -29.93 15.73
N PRO A 163 12.07 -29.58 16.78
CA PRO A 163 10.61 -29.52 16.69
C PRO A 163 10.13 -28.37 15.80
N GLU A 164 10.90 -27.29 15.68
CA GLU A 164 10.56 -26.13 14.84
C GLU A 164 10.68 -26.50 13.36
N LEU A 165 11.77 -27.18 12.99
CA LEU A 165 11.96 -27.69 11.62
C LEU A 165 10.86 -28.65 11.21
N LYS A 166 10.40 -29.55 12.11
CA LYS A 166 9.27 -30.44 11.81
C LYS A 166 8.00 -29.66 11.47
N LYS A 167 7.70 -28.62 12.25
CA LYS A 167 6.53 -27.76 12.03
C LYS A 167 6.62 -27.00 10.70
N MET A 168 7.80 -26.53 10.31
CA MET A 168 8.02 -25.84 9.02
C MET A 168 7.98 -26.75 7.80
N LEU A 169 8.20 -28.07 7.97
CA LEU A 169 8.14 -29.07 6.90
C LEU A 169 6.72 -29.55 6.60
N GLU A 170 5.79 -29.31 7.53
CA GLU A 170 4.38 -29.59 7.35
C GLU A 170 3.83 -28.76 6.16
N PRO A 171 3.03 -29.36 5.28
CA PRO A 171 2.44 -28.62 4.18
C PRO A 171 1.53 -27.52 4.75
N LEU A 172 1.57 -26.35 4.10
CA LEU A 172 0.54 -25.32 4.23
C LEU A 172 -0.84 -25.97 4.05
N ASN A 173 -1.56 -26.17 5.16
CA ASN A 173 -2.90 -26.71 5.15
C ASN A 173 -3.89 -25.55 5.03
N GLN A 174 -4.62 -25.48 3.93
CA GLN A 174 -5.64 -24.46 3.70
C GLN A 174 -6.70 -24.44 4.82
N GLU A 175 -7.05 -25.61 5.36
CA GLU A 175 -8.01 -25.72 6.48
C GLU A 175 -7.49 -25.05 7.76
N GLU A 176 -6.18 -25.01 7.99
CA GLU A 176 -5.58 -24.37 9.18
C GLU A 176 -5.64 -22.84 9.05
N ILE A 177 -5.43 -22.31 7.84
CA ILE A 177 -5.58 -20.87 7.54
C ILE A 177 -7.03 -20.46 7.72
N GLU A 178 -7.98 -21.23 7.17
CA GLU A 178 -9.42 -20.96 7.30
C GLU A 178 -9.85 -20.96 8.78
N ARG A 179 -9.42 -21.95 9.58
CA ARG A 179 -9.67 -21.97 11.04
C ARG A 179 -9.06 -20.79 11.78
N GLN A 180 -7.85 -20.36 11.42
CA GLN A 180 -7.21 -19.21 12.06
C GLN A 180 -7.96 -17.92 11.76
N ILE A 181 -8.38 -17.70 10.51
CA ILE A 181 -9.18 -16.54 10.13
C ILE A 181 -10.53 -16.55 10.87
N GLU A 182 -11.25 -17.68 10.90
CA GLU A 182 -12.50 -17.81 11.65
C GLU A 182 -12.33 -17.54 13.15
N SER A 183 -11.20 -17.95 13.74
CA SER A 183 -10.91 -17.71 15.15
C SER A 183 -10.65 -16.23 15.49
N GLN A 184 -10.16 -15.45 14.53
CA GLN A 184 -9.92 -14.01 14.70
C GLN A 184 -11.16 -13.16 14.42
N LEU A 185 -12.15 -13.71 13.71
CA LEU A 185 -13.43 -13.06 13.43
C LEU A 185 -14.49 -13.26 14.54
N ARG A 186 -14.21 -14.11 15.54
CA ARG A 186 -15.04 -14.36 16.72
C ARG A 186 -14.61 -13.52 17.92
#